data_AF-A0A2V5UVY5-F1
#
_entry.id   AF-A0A2V5UVY5-F1
#
_cell.length_a   1.000
_cell.length_b   1.000
_cell.length_c   1.000
_cell.angle_alpha   90.00
_cell.angle_beta   90.00
_cell.angle_gamma   90.00
#
_symmetry.space_group_name_H-M   'P 1'
#
loop_
_entity.id
_entity.type
_entity.pdbx_description
1 polymer ?
#
loop_
_entity_poly.entity_id
_entity_poly.type
_entity_poly.pdbx_seq_one_letter_code
_entity_poly.pdbx_strand_id
1 'polypeptide(L)'
;MTTNTRGIKTSAAVEQTIDYTTQHAQITTPNTQPTSQIAFRKFVSGYALIISLLIAPPIFERFFAMLYLFQGERVILWIASLLLMSISLYGFFGRLRPTWVYFVLFNLLVLISVELGARSAVKLFFPNKEVSLARRAAWTYDELRRMTGHPFLQFNGVPSRTGEIYRVLKPGGRGDEETENLSTFNNFGFVGRDFAYAKPPGVIRIAALGASTTADGYPAMLEEYINATVAAQSNRFEVMNFGQGYWTSAHVLVNFVLNVIDFAPDFIIIHQAANDEHARASEAEFRGDYSHYLKVFQPPRIIDKYILRVSVPYRALKFYLNPNPEWMFVEAASQIRRKEPERALNARELGVFRRNIETIIEVASARQIKVVLTTMPHSTDERYPGLYLHHIDQFNELLRSIAANNDRLLFVDLDKLMTGKVNHLFRDGVHVNDTGNRMKAEYLGKRIIDDEERALPKAP
;
A
#
# COMPACT_ATOMS: atom_id res chain seq x y z
N MET A 1 45.86 71.42 -21.64
CA MET A 1 46.49 72.49 -22.46
C MET A 1 46.93 71.84 -23.76
N THR A 2 46.07 71.81 -24.78
CA THR A 2 46.03 72.77 -25.90
C THR A 2 47.34 72.94 -26.67
N THR A 3 47.23 72.60 -27.96
CA THR A 3 47.85 73.20 -29.16
C THR A 3 49.34 72.93 -29.41
N ASN A 4 49.74 72.20 -30.47
CA ASN A 4 49.59 72.39 -31.93
C ASN A 4 50.57 73.44 -32.49
N THR A 5 51.52 73.00 -33.35
CA THR A 5 52.09 73.65 -34.56
C THR A 5 53.41 72.93 -34.94
N ARG A 6 53.56 72.25 -36.09
CA ARG A 6 53.75 72.69 -37.51
C ARG A 6 55.21 72.93 -37.93
N GLY A 7 55.60 72.26 -39.03
CA GLY A 7 56.70 72.59 -39.96
C GLY A 7 58.04 71.94 -39.60
N ILE A 8 58.73 71.19 -40.46
CA ILE A 8 59.33 71.63 -41.75
C ILE A 8 59.59 70.40 -42.67
N LYS A 9 59.38 70.58 -43.99
CA LYS A 9 59.74 69.70 -45.13
C LYS A 9 61.27 69.77 -45.37
N THR A 10 62.03 68.77 -45.83
CA THR A 10 62.07 68.19 -47.20
C THR A 10 63.26 67.19 -47.26
N SER A 11 63.12 66.02 -47.87
CA SER A 11 63.89 65.63 -49.08
C SER A 11 63.41 64.26 -49.58
N ALA A 12 63.16 64.18 -50.88
CA ALA A 12 62.75 63.00 -51.62
C ALA A 12 63.96 62.16 -52.11
N ALA A 13 63.63 61.01 -52.70
CA ALA A 13 64.47 59.95 -53.29
C ALA A 13 64.98 58.94 -52.24
N VAL A 14 64.70 57.64 -52.34
CA VAL A 14 64.78 56.77 -53.52
C VAL A 14 63.68 55.68 -53.46
N GLU A 15 63.00 55.48 -54.59
CA GLU A 15 62.20 54.29 -54.90
C GLU A 15 63.10 53.05 -54.95
N GLN A 16 62.74 52.01 -54.20
CA GLN A 16 63.01 50.63 -54.61
C GLN A 16 61.78 49.78 -54.31
N THR A 17 60.97 49.63 -55.34
CA THR A 17 60.01 48.55 -55.57
C THR A 17 60.72 47.21 -55.51
N ILE A 18 60.38 46.37 -54.54
CA ILE A 18 60.51 44.92 -54.66
C ILE A 18 59.18 44.30 -54.24
N ASP A 19 58.45 43.93 -55.28
CA ASP A 19 57.23 43.15 -55.27
C ASP A 19 57.60 41.68 -55.00
N TYR A 20 57.22 41.15 -53.84
CA TYR A 20 57.20 39.71 -53.57
C TYR A 20 55.77 39.27 -53.33
N THR A 21 55.11 38.97 -54.44
CA THR A 21 53.90 38.18 -54.53
C THR A 21 54.18 36.78 -53.96
N THR A 22 53.76 36.52 -52.72
CA THR A 22 53.67 35.15 -52.21
C THR A 22 52.20 34.80 -52.00
N GLN A 23 51.67 34.00 -52.92
CA GLN A 23 50.39 33.32 -52.82
C GLN A 23 50.36 32.48 -51.54
N HIS A 24 49.63 32.92 -50.51
CA HIS A 24 49.14 32.01 -49.49
C HIS A 24 47.95 31.23 -50.06
N ALA A 25 48.26 30.12 -50.71
CA ALA A 25 47.31 29.06 -50.94
C ALA A 25 46.78 28.58 -49.57
N GLN A 26 45.54 28.96 -49.25
CA GLN A 26 44.78 28.28 -48.21
C GLN A 26 44.60 26.83 -48.65
N ILE A 27 45.46 25.95 -48.12
CA ILE A 27 45.20 24.52 -48.12
C ILE A 27 43.98 24.33 -47.21
N THR A 28 42.81 24.24 -47.81
CA THR A 28 41.64 23.61 -47.19
C THR A 28 42.02 22.16 -46.94
N THR A 29 42.58 21.87 -45.77
CA THR A 29 42.64 20.50 -45.26
C THR A 29 41.20 20.00 -45.18
N PRO A 30 40.88 18.83 -45.75
CA PRO A 30 39.58 18.23 -45.50
C PRO A 30 39.48 18.05 -43.99
N ASN A 31 38.37 18.50 -43.42
CA ASN A 31 38.02 18.37 -42.02
C ASN A 31 37.80 16.88 -41.70
N THR A 32 38.88 16.09 -41.72
CA THR A 32 38.90 14.67 -41.41
C THR A 32 38.76 14.57 -39.90
N GLN A 33 37.57 14.19 -39.46
CA GLN A 33 37.36 13.92 -38.04
C GLN A 33 38.39 12.88 -37.57
N PRO A 34 38.97 13.03 -36.37
CA PRO A 34 39.93 12.09 -35.84
C PRO A 34 39.37 10.67 -35.88
N THR A 35 40.16 9.70 -36.34
CA THR A 35 39.78 8.27 -36.43
C THR A 35 39.20 7.73 -35.11
N SER A 36 39.68 8.24 -33.97
CA SER A 36 39.14 7.92 -32.64
C SER A 36 37.69 8.37 -32.42
N GLN A 37 37.27 9.51 -32.96
CA GLN A 37 35.89 10.00 -32.85
C GLN A 37 34.93 9.15 -33.68
N ILE A 38 35.35 8.73 -34.87
CA ILE A 38 34.54 7.85 -35.73
C ILE A 38 34.35 6.48 -35.05
N ALA A 39 35.41 5.93 -34.47
CA ALA A 39 35.35 4.68 -33.72
C ALA A 39 34.40 4.78 -32.51
N PHE A 40 34.53 5.85 -31.71
CA PHE A 40 33.63 6.09 -30.56
C PHE A 40 32.16 6.18 -30.98
N ARG A 41 31.85 6.91 -32.07
CA ARG A 41 30.48 7.03 -32.58
C ARG A 41 29.89 5.69 -33.00
N LYS A 42 30.66 4.88 -33.73
CA LYS A 42 30.24 3.53 -34.15
C LYS A 42 30.01 2.62 -32.94
N PHE A 43 30.89 2.68 -31.95
CA PHE A 43 30.75 1.94 -30.70
C PHE A 43 29.46 2.31 -29.95
N VAL A 44 29.24 3.60 -29.69
CA VAL A 44 28.03 4.07 -28.98
C VAL A 44 26.76 3.74 -29.76
N SER A 45 26.80 3.84 -31.09
CA SER A 45 25.66 3.46 -31.94
C SER A 45 25.36 1.96 -31.85
N GLY A 46 26.38 1.10 -31.93
CA GLY A 46 26.21 -0.35 -31.76
C GLY A 46 25.69 -0.72 -30.37
N TYR A 47 26.21 -0.06 -29.33
CA TYR A 47 25.74 -0.24 -27.95
C TYR A 47 24.27 0.17 -27.80
N ALA A 48 23.86 1.30 -28.39
CA ALA A 48 22.47 1.73 -28.44
C ALA A 48 21.55 0.71 -29.13
N LEU A 49 22.02 0.06 -30.21
CA LEU A 49 21.24 -0.97 -30.91
C LEU A 49 20.96 -2.16 -29.99
N ILE A 50 21.98 -2.64 -29.28
CA ILE A 50 21.84 -3.76 -28.33
C ILE A 50 20.83 -3.39 -27.23
N ILE A 51 21.00 -2.23 -26.61
CA ILE A 51 20.09 -1.77 -25.55
C ILE A 51 18.66 -1.60 -26.09
N SER A 52 18.48 -1.11 -27.32
CA SER A 52 17.16 -0.95 -27.94
C SER A 52 16.40 -2.28 -28.05
N LEU A 53 17.10 -3.39 -28.32
CA LEU A 53 16.52 -4.72 -28.35
C LEU A 53 16.23 -5.23 -26.93
N LEU A 54 17.13 -5.02 -25.97
CA LEU A 54 16.93 -5.46 -24.57
C LEU A 54 15.76 -4.78 -23.87
N ILE A 55 15.47 -3.51 -24.20
CA ILE A 55 14.33 -2.76 -23.66
C ILE A 55 13.03 -2.97 -24.45
N ALA A 56 13.06 -3.70 -25.57
CA ALA A 56 11.84 -4.04 -26.31
C ALA A 56 10.92 -4.88 -25.41
N PRO A 57 9.61 -4.58 -25.31
CA PRO A 57 8.71 -5.21 -24.33
C PRO A 57 8.76 -6.74 -24.25
N PRO A 58 8.78 -7.52 -25.36
CA PRO A 58 8.81 -8.98 -25.27
C PRO A 58 10.08 -9.52 -24.58
N ILE A 59 11.21 -8.84 -24.75
CA ILE A 59 12.48 -9.20 -24.12
C ILE A 59 12.50 -8.66 -22.69
N PHE A 60 12.07 -7.40 -22.50
CA PHE A 60 12.06 -6.76 -21.20
C PHE A 60 11.19 -7.47 -20.18
N GLU A 61 9.95 -7.82 -20.54
CA GLU A 61 9.02 -8.53 -19.68
C GLU A 61 9.59 -9.86 -19.19
N ARG A 62 10.22 -10.61 -20.11
CA ARG A 62 10.77 -11.93 -19.80
C ARG A 62 11.97 -11.84 -18.86
N PHE A 63 12.94 -10.98 -19.17
CA PHE A 63 14.25 -11.03 -18.51
C PHE A 63 14.45 -9.97 -17.42
N PHE A 64 13.76 -8.82 -17.50
CA PHE A 64 14.09 -7.65 -16.68
C PHE A 64 12.91 -7.08 -15.87
N ALA A 65 11.68 -7.38 -16.24
CA ALA A 65 10.52 -6.93 -15.49
C ALA A 65 10.41 -7.64 -14.14
N MET A 66 10.07 -6.86 -13.11
CA MET A 66 9.87 -7.32 -11.73
C MET A 66 8.38 -7.50 -11.40
N LEU A 67 7.51 -6.91 -12.24
CA LEU A 67 6.05 -6.98 -12.22
C LEU A 67 5.59 -7.05 -13.68
N TYR A 68 4.33 -7.41 -13.88
CA TYR A 68 3.67 -7.20 -15.15
C TYR A 68 3.75 -5.71 -15.56
N LEU A 69 4.02 -5.45 -16.85
CA LEU A 69 4.02 -4.10 -17.37
C LEU A 69 2.60 -3.66 -17.71
N PHE A 70 2.18 -2.53 -17.18
CA PHE A 70 0.91 -1.91 -17.58
C PHE A 70 0.97 -1.47 -19.05
N GLN A 71 -0.20 -1.35 -19.68
CA GLN A 71 -0.30 -0.99 -21.10
C GLN A 71 0.48 0.28 -21.43
N GLY A 72 0.40 1.31 -20.58
CA GLY A 72 1.17 2.54 -20.74
C GLY A 72 2.68 2.33 -20.70
N GLU A 73 3.17 1.42 -19.84
CA GLU A 73 4.61 1.12 -19.72
C GLU A 73 5.13 0.36 -20.94
N ARG A 74 4.34 -0.58 -21.48
CA ARG A 74 4.66 -1.28 -22.73
C ARG A 74 4.79 -0.31 -23.90
N VAL A 75 3.86 0.64 -24.02
CA VAL A 75 3.89 1.65 -25.07
C VAL A 75 5.14 2.52 -24.94
N ILE A 76 5.47 2.97 -23.73
CA ILE A 76 6.68 3.77 -23.48
C ILE A 76 7.95 2.98 -23.85
N LEU A 77 8.04 1.70 -23.47
CA LEU A 77 9.17 0.86 -23.83
C LEU A 77 9.29 0.63 -25.34
N TRP A 78 8.17 0.44 -26.06
CA TRP A 78 8.18 0.38 -27.52
C TRP A 78 8.70 1.69 -28.14
N ILE A 79 8.19 2.83 -27.69
CA ILE A 79 8.63 4.14 -28.16
C ILE A 79 10.13 4.32 -27.90
N ALA A 80 10.60 4.01 -26.68
CA ALA A 80 12.01 4.12 -26.31
C ALA A 80 12.90 3.18 -27.13
N SER A 81 12.47 1.93 -27.33
CA SER A 81 13.17 0.93 -28.16
C SER A 81 13.30 1.40 -29.61
N LEU A 82 12.18 1.81 -30.24
CA LEU A 82 12.17 2.27 -31.63
C LEU A 82 12.96 3.58 -31.83
N LEU A 83 12.86 4.51 -30.89
CA LEU A 83 13.63 5.75 -30.91
C LEU A 83 15.13 5.47 -30.81
N LEU A 84 15.53 4.64 -29.84
CA LEU A 84 16.93 4.29 -29.61
C LEU A 84 17.52 3.52 -30.81
N MET A 85 16.74 2.61 -31.39
CA MET A 85 17.11 1.90 -32.62
C MET A 85 17.27 2.86 -33.80
N SER A 86 16.37 3.83 -33.96
CA SER A 86 16.44 4.84 -35.02
C SER A 86 17.67 5.74 -34.87
N ILE A 87 17.94 6.24 -33.65
CA ILE A 87 19.12 7.05 -33.34
C ILE A 87 20.39 6.25 -33.57
N SER A 88 20.40 4.98 -33.15
CA SER A 88 21.52 4.05 -33.38
C SER A 88 21.82 3.89 -34.86
N LEU A 89 20.82 3.57 -35.70
CA LEU A 89 21.00 3.38 -37.14
C LEU A 89 21.45 4.67 -37.81
N TYR A 90 20.79 5.79 -37.51
CA TYR A 90 21.15 7.09 -38.08
C TYR A 90 22.56 7.55 -37.67
N GLY A 91 22.96 7.23 -36.43
CA GLY A 91 24.30 7.51 -35.89
C GLY A 91 25.38 6.61 -36.46
N PHE A 92 25.07 5.33 -36.72
CA PHE A 92 26.01 4.36 -37.27
C PHE A 92 26.45 4.71 -38.69
N PHE A 93 25.51 5.19 -39.52
CA PHE A 93 25.79 5.68 -40.87
C PHE A 93 26.39 7.10 -40.91
N GLY A 94 26.81 7.64 -39.77
CA GLY A 94 27.54 8.91 -39.69
C GLY A 94 26.69 10.15 -39.97
N ARG A 95 25.35 10.04 -39.92
CA ARG A 95 24.45 11.18 -40.19
C ARG A 95 24.28 12.10 -38.96
N LEU A 96 24.47 11.58 -37.74
CA LEU A 96 24.61 12.39 -36.52
C LEU A 96 26.04 12.95 -36.41
N ARG A 97 26.18 14.26 -36.62
CA ARG A 97 27.48 14.95 -36.66
C ARG A 97 28.01 15.47 -35.32
N PRO A 98 27.19 15.89 -34.34
CA PRO A 98 27.74 16.44 -33.10
C PRO A 98 28.25 15.35 -32.13
N THR A 99 29.54 15.39 -31.75
CA THR A 99 30.15 14.39 -30.86
C THR A 99 29.56 14.40 -29.45
N TRP A 100 29.15 15.57 -28.94
CA TRP A 100 28.56 15.70 -27.60
C TRP A 100 27.26 14.88 -27.43
N VAL A 101 26.49 14.68 -28.50
CA VAL A 101 25.27 13.85 -28.48
C VAL A 101 25.62 12.40 -28.15
N TYR A 102 26.73 11.89 -28.68
CA TYR A 102 27.20 10.54 -28.38
C TYR A 102 27.72 10.40 -26.95
N PHE A 103 28.29 11.46 -26.37
CA PHE A 103 28.65 11.46 -24.95
C PHE A 103 27.42 11.40 -24.05
N VAL A 104 26.40 12.21 -24.34
CA VAL A 104 25.12 12.16 -23.60
C VAL A 104 24.47 10.78 -23.74
N LEU A 105 24.40 10.26 -24.97
CA LEU A 105 23.84 8.94 -25.26
C LEU A 105 24.62 7.83 -24.54
N PHE A 106 25.96 7.87 -24.56
CA PHE A 106 26.78 6.88 -23.86
C PHE A 106 26.48 6.85 -22.36
N ASN A 107 26.40 8.01 -21.70
CA ASN A 107 26.07 8.07 -20.28
C ASN A 107 24.66 7.52 -19.99
N LEU A 108 23.67 7.82 -20.85
CA LEU A 108 22.33 7.25 -20.74
C LEU A 108 22.33 5.72 -20.89
N LEU A 109 23.08 5.18 -21.86
CA LEU A 109 23.20 3.73 -22.07
C LEU A 109 23.86 3.02 -20.90
N VAL A 110 24.87 3.64 -20.28
CA VAL A 110 25.51 3.14 -19.06
C VAL A 110 24.48 3.07 -17.94
N LEU A 111 23.69 4.12 -17.72
CA LEU A 111 22.63 4.12 -16.69
C LEU A 111 21.58 3.03 -16.94
N ILE A 112 21.12 2.88 -18.19
CA ILE A 112 20.17 1.81 -18.56
C ILE A 112 20.80 0.43 -18.32
N SER A 113 22.08 0.26 -18.63
CA SER A 113 22.77 -1.03 -18.44
C SER A 113 22.97 -1.38 -16.97
N VAL A 114 23.23 -0.40 -16.12
CA VAL A 114 23.25 -0.59 -14.67
C VAL A 114 21.88 -1.05 -14.16
N GLU A 115 20.80 -0.43 -14.65
CA GLU A 115 19.43 -0.82 -14.30
C GLU A 115 19.10 -2.25 -14.76
N LEU A 116 19.38 -2.58 -16.03
CA LEU A 116 19.17 -3.92 -16.58
C LEU A 116 20.02 -4.97 -15.85
N GLY A 117 21.28 -4.65 -15.55
CA GLY A 117 22.17 -5.50 -14.78
C GLY A 117 21.67 -5.76 -13.37
N ALA A 118 21.18 -4.73 -12.66
CA ALA A 118 20.60 -4.86 -11.34
C ALA A 118 19.32 -5.73 -11.35
N ARG A 119 18.45 -5.54 -12.34
CA ARG A 119 17.24 -6.37 -12.54
C ARG A 119 17.61 -7.84 -12.75
N SER A 120 18.53 -8.13 -13.67
CA SER A 120 19.01 -9.49 -13.91
C SER A 120 19.63 -10.10 -12.66
N ALA A 121 20.45 -9.35 -11.91
CA ALA A 121 21.06 -9.84 -10.68
C ALA A 121 20.02 -10.21 -9.62
N VAL A 122 18.97 -9.40 -9.44
CA VAL A 122 17.88 -9.72 -8.50
C VAL A 122 17.13 -10.98 -8.94
N LYS A 123 16.76 -11.11 -10.22
CA LYS A 123 16.04 -12.29 -10.72
C LYS A 123 16.87 -13.57 -10.64
N LEU A 124 18.16 -13.51 -10.92
CA LEU A 124 19.04 -14.69 -10.95
C LEU A 124 19.49 -15.13 -9.56
N PHE A 125 19.81 -14.18 -8.67
CA PHE A 125 20.47 -14.49 -7.40
C PHE A 125 19.59 -14.24 -6.16
N PHE A 126 18.51 -13.47 -6.28
CA PHE A 126 17.69 -13.05 -5.13
C PHE A 126 16.17 -13.15 -5.39
N PRO A 127 15.63 -14.34 -5.70
CA PRO A 127 14.20 -14.51 -6.04
C PRO A 127 13.25 -14.02 -4.94
N ASN A 128 13.60 -14.19 -3.66
CA ASN A 128 12.80 -13.67 -2.54
C ASN A 128 12.74 -12.13 -2.51
N LYS A 129 13.79 -11.46 -3.01
CA LYS A 129 13.85 -9.99 -3.09
C LYS A 129 13.10 -9.47 -4.31
N GLU A 130 12.99 -10.26 -5.38
CA GLU A 130 12.17 -9.92 -6.55
C GLU A 130 10.73 -9.60 -6.13
N VAL A 131 10.07 -10.54 -5.43
CA VAL A 131 8.68 -10.37 -4.97
C VAL A 131 8.54 -9.19 -4.00
N SER A 132 9.48 -9.02 -3.08
CA SER A 132 9.47 -7.90 -2.12
C SER A 132 9.59 -6.54 -2.82
N LEU A 133 10.51 -6.42 -3.77
CA LEU A 133 10.72 -5.19 -4.54
C LEU A 133 9.56 -4.94 -5.51
N ALA A 134 8.96 -5.99 -6.08
CA ALA A 134 7.76 -5.90 -6.89
C ALA A 134 6.60 -5.28 -6.09
N ARG A 135 6.26 -5.88 -4.93
CA ARG A 135 5.20 -5.39 -4.03
C ARG A 135 5.39 -3.93 -3.61
N ARG A 136 6.64 -3.50 -3.40
CA ARG A 136 6.98 -2.11 -3.06
C ARG A 136 6.64 -1.10 -4.16
N ALA A 137 6.75 -1.47 -5.43
CA ALA A 137 6.32 -0.62 -6.53
C ALA A 137 4.81 -0.68 -6.79
N ALA A 138 4.14 -1.78 -6.44
CA ALA A 138 2.70 -1.95 -6.64
C ALA A 138 1.87 -0.80 -6.03
N TRP A 139 2.29 -0.29 -4.86
CA TRP A 139 1.70 0.88 -4.19
C TRP A 139 1.64 2.15 -5.04
N THR A 140 2.47 2.25 -6.07
CA THR A 140 2.51 3.43 -6.92
C THR A 140 1.43 3.42 -8.00
N TYR A 141 0.82 2.27 -8.29
CA TYR A 141 -0.17 2.10 -9.35
C TYR A 141 -1.57 2.36 -8.80
N ASP A 142 -2.32 3.22 -9.49
CA ASP A 142 -3.68 3.58 -9.07
C ASP A 142 -4.62 2.38 -9.24
N GLU A 143 -4.32 1.55 -10.24
CA GLU A 143 -5.00 0.29 -10.55
C GLU A 143 -4.81 -0.75 -9.44
N LEU A 144 -3.68 -0.76 -8.74
CA LEU A 144 -3.39 -1.74 -7.68
C LEU A 144 -3.73 -1.22 -6.28
N ARG A 145 -4.47 -0.11 -6.20
CA ARG A 145 -4.81 0.51 -4.92
C ARG A 145 -5.77 -0.40 -4.15
N ARG A 146 -5.42 -0.68 -2.89
CA ARG A 146 -6.19 -1.57 -2.01
C ARG A 146 -7.38 -0.88 -1.33
N MET A 147 -7.27 0.40 -1.07
CA MET A 147 -8.28 1.18 -0.34
C MET A 147 -8.77 2.35 -1.19
N THR A 148 -10.05 2.68 -1.05
CA THR A 148 -10.66 3.85 -1.67
C THR A 148 -11.45 4.64 -0.64
N GLY A 149 -11.62 5.95 -0.88
CA GLY A 149 -12.48 6.77 -0.06
C GLY A 149 -13.94 6.34 -0.15
N HIS A 150 -14.67 6.44 0.96
CA HIS A 150 -16.11 6.22 1.02
C HIS A 150 -16.79 7.50 1.54
N PRO A 151 -17.92 7.96 0.97
CA PRO A 151 -18.56 9.21 1.37
C PRO A 151 -18.86 9.32 2.87
N PHE A 152 -19.25 8.20 3.50
CA PHE A 152 -19.65 8.16 4.91
C PHE A 152 -18.70 7.37 5.85
N LEU A 153 -18.03 6.33 5.38
CA LEU A 153 -17.15 5.46 6.18
C LEU A 153 -15.69 5.90 6.19
N GLN A 154 -15.40 7.11 5.68
CA GLN A 154 -14.07 7.62 5.36
C GLN A 154 -13.36 6.85 4.24
N PHE A 155 -13.19 5.53 4.38
CA PHE A 155 -12.59 4.64 3.38
C PHE A 155 -13.10 3.20 3.50
N ASN A 156 -12.91 2.42 2.45
CA ASN A 156 -13.21 1.00 2.39
C ASN A 156 -12.18 0.27 1.51
N GLY A 157 -12.11 -1.06 1.59
CA GLY A 157 -11.39 -1.84 0.58
C GLY A 157 -11.97 -1.58 -0.80
N VAL A 158 -11.13 -1.58 -1.83
CA VAL A 158 -11.60 -1.54 -3.22
C VAL A 158 -12.34 -2.86 -3.48
N PRO A 159 -13.67 -2.83 -3.70
CA PRO A 159 -14.44 -4.06 -3.86
C PRO A 159 -13.88 -4.85 -5.03
N SER A 160 -13.61 -6.14 -4.82
CA SER A 160 -13.23 -6.97 -5.96
C SER A 160 -14.41 -7.03 -6.91
N ARG A 161 -14.20 -6.59 -8.15
CA ARG A 161 -15.05 -7.01 -9.25
C ARG A 161 -14.50 -8.36 -9.68
N THR A 162 -15.37 -9.34 -9.89
CA THR A 162 -15.06 -10.69 -10.39
C THR A 162 -14.27 -10.73 -11.73
N GLY A 163 -13.86 -9.58 -12.28
CA GLY A 163 -12.97 -9.43 -13.45
C GLY A 163 -11.67 -8.66 -13.22
N GLU A 164 -11.36 -8.18 -12.01
CA GLU A 164 -10.05 -7.54 -11.69
C GLU A 164 -9.03 -8.58 -11.25
N ILE A 165 -8.86 -9.62 -12.07
CA ILE A 165 -7.83 -10.62 -11.83
C ILE A 165 -6.52 -10.07 -12.40
N TYR A 166 -5.55 -9.79 -11.53
CA TYR A 166 -4.25 -9.32 -11.95
C TYR A 166 -3.39 -10.52 -12.34
N ARG A 167 -2.77 -10.45 -13.51
CA ARG A 167 -1.80 -11.46 -13.93
C ARG A 167 -0.54 -11.30 -13.11
N VAL A 168 -0.28 -12.22 -12.21
CA VAL A 168 0.97 -12.27 -11.45
C VAL A 168 1.89 -13.26 -12.16
N LEU A 169 3.10 -12.81 -12.51
CA LEU A 169 4.13 -13.74 -12.98
C LEU A 169 4.63 -14.55 -11.79
N LYS A 170 4.63 -15.89 -11.90
CA LYS A 170 5.22 -16.74 -10.85
C LYS A 170 6.65 -16.31 -10.52
N PRO A 171 7.07 -16.39 -9.24
CA PRO A 171 8.47 -16.27 -8.88
C PRO A 171 9.33 -17.24 -9.72
N GLY A 172 10.34 -16.73 -10.42
CA GLY A 172 11.21 -17.54 -11.29
C GLY A 172 10.92 -17.47 -12.80
N GLY A 173 9.96 -16.65 -13.25
CA GLY A 173 9.84 -16.24 -14.66
C GLY A 173 9.52 -17.35 -15.68
N ARG A 174 9.14 -18.55 -15.22
CA ARG A 174 8.68 -19.64 -16.09
C ARG A 174 7.18 -19.47 -16.34
N GLY A 175 6.85 -18.73 -17.40
CA GLY A 175 5.76 -18.94 -18.37
C GLY A 175 4.31 -19.20 -17.94
N ASP A 176 4.03 -19.64 -16.72
CA ASP A 176 2.68 -19.91 -16.24
C ASP A 176 2.12 -18.58 -15.72
N GLU A 177 1.30 -17.93 -16.54
CA GLU A 177 0.46 -16.83 -16.08
C GLU A 177 -0.56 -17.40 -15.09
N GLU A 178 -0.42 -17.07 -13.80
CA GLU A 178 -1.48 -17.31 -12.84
C GLU A 178 -2.26 -15.99 -12.66
N THR A 179 -3.55 -16.09 -12.94
CA THR A 179 -4.52 -15.04 -12.64
C THR A 179 -4.82 -15.11 -11.14
N GLU A 180 -4.18 -14.24 -10.36
CA GLU A 180 -4.40 -14.16 -8.91
C GLU A 180 -5.31 -12.96 -8.61
N ASN A 181 -6.36 -13.18 -7.83
CA ASN A 181 -7.13 -12.07 -7.28
C ASN A 181 -6.25 -11.39 -6.21
N LEU A 182 -5.56 -10.31 -6.59
CA LEU A 182 -4.76 -9.53 -5.65
C LEU A 182 -5.62 -8.79 -4.61
N SER A 183 -6.93 -8.71 -4.84
CA SER A 183 -7.86 -8.17 -3.86
C SER A 183 -8.20 -9.23 -2.83
N THR A 184 -7.81 -8.96 -1.59
CA THR A 184 -8.27 -9.71 -0.43
C THR A 184 -9.70 -9.34 -0.03
N PHE A 185 -10.33 -8.40 -0.74
CA PHE A 185 -11.66 -7.88 -0.43
C PHE A 185 -12.75 -8.51 -1.30
N ASN A 186 -13.90 -8.74 -0.71
CA ASN A 186 -15.13 -9.16 -1.38
C ASN A 186 -15.77 -8.01 -2.18
N ASN A 187 -16.90 -8.30 -2.81
CA ASN A 187 -17.74 -7.37 -3.58
C ASN A 187 -18.28 -6.17 -2.77
N PHE A 188 -18.08 -6.13 -1.45
CA PHE A 188 -18.43 -5.00 -0.57
C PHE A 188 -17.21 -4.28 0.02
N GLY A 189 -15.98 -4.67 -0.35
CA GLY A 189 -14.76 -4.04 0.15
C GLY A 189 -14.26 -4.57 1.50
N PHE A 190 -14.76 -5.71 1.98
CA PHE A 190 -14.33 -6.35 3.24
C PHE A 190 -13.56 -7.64 3.01
N VAL A 191 -12.69 -8.03 3.95
CA VAL A 191 -11.87 -9.24 3.80
C VAL A 191 -12.73 -10.50 3.78
N GLY A 192 -12.48 -11.40 2.82
CA GLY A 192 -13.11 -12.73 2.77
C GLY A 192 -13.96 -12.95 1.52
N ARG A 193 -14.92 -13.88 1.61
CA ARG A 193 -15.81 -14.25 0.50
C ARG A 193 -16.93 -13.23 0.28
N ASP A 194 -17.55 -13.30 -0.89
CA ASP A 194 -18.77 -12.57 -1.20
C ASP A 194 -19.97 -13.07 -0.38
N PHE A 195 -20.88 -12.16 -0.09
CA PHE A 195 -22.14 -12.43 0.60
C PHE A 195 -23.33 -11.91 -0.22
N ALA A 196 -24.51 -12.47 0.01
CA ALA A 196 -25.75 -11.97 -0.59
C ALA A 196 -26.56 -11.22 0.47
N TYR A 197 -27.21 -10.11 0.11
CA TYR A 197 -28.13 -9.42 1.02
C TYR A 197 -29.23 -10.35 1.52
N ALA A 198 -29.88 -11.09 0.62
CA ALA A 198 -30.90 -12.07 0.98
C ALA A 198 -30.31 -13.20 1.85
N LYS A 199 -30.84 -13.36 3.06
CA LYS A 199 -30.44 -14.45 3.98
C LYS A 199 -30.97 -15.79 3.47
N PRO A 200 -30.12 -16.80 3.24
CA PRO A 200 -30.60 -18.12 2.85
C PRO A 200 -31.45 -18.78 3.94
N PRO A 201 -32.45 -19.62 3.58
CA PRO A 201 -33.21 -20.40 4.55
C PRO A 201 -32.31 -21.30 5.39
N GLY A 202 -32.60 -21.44 6.69
CA GLY A 202 -31.83 -22.29 7.60
C GLY A 202 -30.42 -21.78 7.92
N VAL A 203 -30.12 -20.50 7.63
CA VAL A 203 -28.83 -19.87 7.95
C VAL A 203 -28.96 -18.89 9.10
N ILE A 204 -28.11 -19.06 10.11
CA ILE A 204 -27.87 -18.08 11.17
C ILE A 204 -26.67 -17.22 10.77
N ARG A 205 -26.86 -15.90 10.71
CA ARG A 205 -25.83 -14.94 10.30
C ARG A 205 -25.18 -14.27 11.50
N ILE A 206 -23.86 -14.26 11.51
CA ILE A 206 -23.04 -13.55 12.50
C ILE A 206 -22.22 -12.49 11.76
N ALA A 207 -22.39 -11.21 12.11
CA ALA A 207 -21.56 -10.13 11.59
C ALA A 207 -20.47 -9.73 12.59
N ALA A 208 -19.21 -9.94 12.23
CA ALA A 208 -18.08 -9.54 13.06
C ALA A 208 -17.66 -8.09 12.75
N LEU A 209 -17.80 -7.21 13.73
CA LEU A 209 -17.50 -5.78 13.66
C LEU A 209 -16.19 -5.46 14.37
N GLY A 210 -15.35 -4.63 13.77
CA GLY A 210 -14.15 -4.14 14.42
C GLY A 210 -13.13 -3.56 13.44
N ALA A 211 -11.87 -3.57 13.87
CA ALA A 211 -10.77 -3.03 13.09
C ALA A 211 -9.88 -4.12 12.47
N SER A 212 -8.56 -3.89 12.43
CA SER A 212 -7.58 -4.84 11.89
C SER A 212 -7.61 -6.19 12.61
N THR A 213 -7.79 -6.22 13.93
CA THR A 213 -7.84 -7.47 14.71
C THR A 213 -9.07 -8.33 14.40
N THR A 214 -10.10 -7.75 13.76
CA THR A 214 -11.25 -8.48 13.20
C THR A 214 -11.00 -8.85 11.73
N ALA A 215 -10.45 -7.93 10.94
CA ALA A 215 -10.07 -8.18 9.55
C ALA A 215 -9.06 -9.34 9.40
N ASP A 216 -8.27 -9.58 10.44
CA ASP A 216 -7.14 -10.51 10.49
C ASP A 216 -7.53 -12.00 10.61
N GLY A 217 -8.82 -12.33 10.58
CA GLY A 217 -9.27 -13.66 10.13
C GLY A 217 -9.97 -14.57 11.15
N TYR A 218 -10.08 -14.16 12.43
CA TYR A 218 -10.87 -14.94 13.40
C TYR A 218 -12.33 -15.21 12.95
N PRO A 219 -13.02 -14.33 12.18
CA PRO A 219 -14.39 -14.61 11.75
C PRO A 219 -14.52 -15.85 10.86
N ALA A 220 -13.54 -16.12 9.99
CA ALA A 220 -13.55 -17.35 9.18
C ALA A 220 -13.35 -18.59 10.06
N MET A 221 -12.42 -18.53 11.01
CA MET A 221 -12.19 -19.62 11.97
C MET A 221 -13.39 -19.84 12.91
N LEU A 222 -14.17 -18.79 13.19
CA LEU A 222 -15.43 -18.89 13.93
C LEU A 222 -16.49 -19.65 13.13
N GLU A 223 -16.63 -19.38 11.83
CA GLU A 223 -17.54 -20.13 10.96
C GLU A 223 -17.18 -21.61 10.93
N GLU A 224 -15.88 -21.92 10.77
CA GLU A 224 -15.36 -23.30 10.82
C GLU A 224 -15.69 -23.98 12.16
N TYR A 225 -15.35 -23.32 13.28
CA TYR A 225 -15.52 -23.87 14.61
C TYR A 225 -16.99 -24.15 14.94
N ILE A 226 -17.89 -23.18 14.73
CA ILE A 226 -19.30 -23.34 15.08
C ILE A 226 -19.94 -24.43 14.22
N ASN A 227 -19.73 -24.41 12.90
CA ASN A 227 -20.33 -25.41 12.02
C ASN A 227 -19.78 -26.82 12.27
N ALA A 228 -18.52 -26.96 12.68
CA ALA A 228 -17.96 -28.26 13.10
C ALA A 228 -18.55 -28.75 14.43
N THR A 229 -18.86 -27.83 15.35
CA THR A 229 -19.38 -28.16 16.69
C THR A 229 -20.87 -28.46 16.67
N VAL A 230 -21.65 -27.71 15.89
CA VAL A 230 -23.13 -27.76 15.87
C VAL A 230 -23.66 -28.68 14.75
N ALA A 231 -22.81 -29.48 14.10
CA ALA A 231 -23.14 -30.35 12.95
C ALA A 231 -24.26 -31.40 13.18
N ALA A 232 -24.97 -31.34 14.31
CA ALA A 232 -26.13 -32.16 14.67
C ALA A 232 -27.46 -31.38 14.81
N GLN A 233 -27.51 -30.05 14.62
CA GLN A 233 -28.73 -29.24 14.69
C GLN A 233 -29.00 -28.49 13.37
N SER A 234 -30.26 -28.32 13.00
CA SER A 234 -30.75 -28.04 11.65
C SER A 234 -30.31 -26.72 10.97
N ASN A 235 -29.52 -25.86 11.63
CA ASN A 235 -29.13 -24.55 11.12
C ASN A 235 -27.62 -24.48 10.81
N ARG A 236 -27.28 -23.88 9.66
CA ARG A 236 -25.90 -23.56 9.27
C ARG A 236 -25.54 -22.15 9.72
N PHE A 237 -24.31 -21.94 10.19
CA PHE A 237 -23.81 -20.61 10.51
C PHE A 237 -23.05 -19.99 9.33
N GLU A 238 -23.31 -18.71 9.06
CA GLU A 238 -22.56 -17.86 8.13
C GLU A 238 -21.95 -16.70 8.91
N VAL A 239 -20.63 -16.58 8.91
CA VAL A 239 -19.91 -15.49 9.59
C VAL A 239 -19.34 -14.51 8.57
N MET A 240 -19.80 -13.27 8.66
CA MET A 240 -19.39 -12.17 7.80
C MET A 240 -18.34 -11.32 8.51
N ASN A 241 -17.20 -11.12 7.86
CA ASN A 241 -16.16 -10.23 8.37
C ASN A 241 -16.40 -8.80 7.89
N PHE A 242 -16.72 -7.91 8.82
CA PHE A 242 -16.85 -6.46 8.59
C PHE A 242 -15.76 -5.68 9.34
N GLY A 243 -14.63 -6.33 9.59
CA GLY A 243 -13.42 -5.73 10.11
C GLY A 243 -12.66 -4.97 9.03
N GLN A 244 -12.15 -3.79 9.37
CA GLN A 244 -11.34 -3.00 8.46
C GLN A 244 -10.17 -2.37 9.22
N GLY A 245 -8.96 -2.49 8.65
CA GLY A 245 -7.74 -2.03 9.30
C GLY A 245 -7.85 -0.59 9.78
N TYR A 246 -7.35 -0.34 11.00
CA TYR A 246 -7.20 0.99 11.60
C TYR A 246 -8.52 1.74 11.96
N TRP A 247 -9.70 1.16 11.68
CA TRP A 247 -10.97 1.78 12.06
C TRP A 247 -11.13 2.03 13.57
N THR A 248 -11.80 3.14 13.90
CA THR A 248 -12.23 3.52 15.25
C THR A 248 -13.68 3.11 15.51
N SER A 249 -14.16 3.22 16.75
CA SER A 249 -15.57 2.95 17.10
C SER A 249 -16.57 3.82 16.31
N ALA A 250 -16.18 5.02 15.87
CA ALA A 250 -17.00 5.86 15.00
C ALA A 250 -17.20 5.22 13.61
N HIS A 251 -16.13 4.67 13.03
CA HIS A 251 -16.21 3.95 11.75
C HIS A 251 -17.08 2.71 11.88
N VAL A 252 -16.88 1.93 12.95
CA VAL A 252 -17.65 0.71 13.23
C VAL A 252 -19.14 1.03 13.39
N LEU A 253 -19.48 2.11 14.10
CA LEU A 253 -20.87 2.58 14.25
C LEU A 253 -21.50 2.91 12.89
N VAL A 254 -20.83 3.73 12.08
CA VAL A 254 -21.35 4.11 10.76
C VAL A 254 -21.48 2.88 9.85
N ASN A 255 -20.51 1.95 9.89
CA ASN A 255 -20.55 0.72 9.08
C ASN A 255 -21.71 -0.18 9.48
N PHE A 256 -21.94 -0.32 10.79
CA PHE A 256 -23.06 -1.11 11.29
C PHE A 256 -24.38 -0.60 10.74
N VAL A 257 -24.63 0.70 10.87
CA VAL A 257 -25.90 1.32 10.49
C VAL A 257 -26.10 1.36 8.97
N LEU A 258 -25.07 1.64 8.19
CA LEU A 258 -25.19 1.86 6.74
C LEU A 258 -25.04 0.60 5.90
N ASN A 259 -24.31 -0.41 6.38
CA ASN A 259 -24.00 -1.59 5.56
C ASN A 259 -24.45 -2.90 6.22
N VAL A 260 -24.10 -3.10 7.49
CA VAL A 260 -24.18 -4.44 8.12
C VAL A 260 -25.63 -4.87 8.35
N ILE A 261 -26.50 -3.94 8.76
CA ILE A 261 -27.91 -4.23 9.07
C ILE A 261 -28.64 -4.82 7.85
N ASP A 262 -28.28 -4.43 6.64
CA ASP A 262 -28.93 -4.89 5.40
C ASP A 262 -28.68 -6.38 5.11
N PHE A 263 -27.68 -6.98 5.74
CA PHE A 263 -27.43 -8.43 5.65
C PHE A 263 -28.29 -9.25 6.63
N ALA A 264 -29.19 -8.61 7.38
CA ALA A 264 -30.07 -9.25 8.36
C ALA A 264 -29.33 -10.25 9.28
N PRO A 265 -28.26 -9.82 9.98
CA PRO A 265 -27.55 -10.69 10.90
C PRO A 265 -28.43 -11.07 12.10
N ASP A 266 -28.31 -12.29 12.58
CA ASP A 266 -28.94 -12.74 13.83
C ASP A 266 -28.07 -12.35 15.04
N PHE A 267 -26.76 -12.33 14.84
CA PHE A 267 -25.77 -11.89 15.83
C PHE A 267 -24.84 -10.83 15.24
N ILE A 268 -24.42 -9.88 16.08
CA ILE A 268 -23.19 -9.11 15.84
C ILE A 268 -22.15 -9.41 16.91
N ILE A 269 -20.87 -9.36 16.52
CA ILE A 269 -19.73 -9.40 17.45
C ILE A 269 -19.05 -8.03 17.41
N ILE A 270 -18.89 -7.38 18.55
CA ILE A 270 -18.19 -6.10 18.65
C ILE A 270 -16.80 -6.34 19.25
N HIS A 271 -15.76 -6.35 18.42
CA HIS A 271 -14.37 -6.49 18.82
C HIS A 271 -13.57 -5.23 18.48
N GLN A 272 -13.60 -4.25 19.39
CA GLN A 272 -13.01 -2.93 19.18
C GLN A 272 -12.51 -2.33 20.48
N ALA A 273 -11.23 -1.90 20.54
CA ALA A 273 -10.66 -1.09 21.63
C ALA A 273 -9.25 -0.54 21.32
N ALA A 274 -8.75 -0.70 20.08
CA ALA A 274 -7.31 -0.59 19.80
C ALA A 274 -6.87 0.64 19.00
N ASN A 275 -7.81 1.42 18.43
CA ASN A 275 -7.47 2.58 17.57
C ASN A 275 -8.14 3.89 18.01
N ASP A 276 -9.06 3.84 18.99
CA ASP A 276 -9.84 5.00 19.43
C ASP A 276 -8.99 6.00 20.23
N GLU A 277 -7.90 5.54 20.82
CA GLU A 277 -6.92 6.34 21.54
C GLU A 277 -6.19 7.36 20.66
N HIS A 278 -6.06 7.11 19.36
CA HIS A 278 -5.49 8.09 18.43
C HIS A 278 -6.34 9.36 18.29
N ALA A 279 -7.62 9.30 18.67
CA ALA A 279 -8.50 10.45 18.73
C ALA A 279 -8.23 11.37 19.95
N ARG A 280 -7.25 11.07 20.81
CA ARG A 280 -6.87 11.87 21.99
C ARG A 280 -6.57 13.33 21.67
N ALA A 281 -7.14 14.28 22.38
CA ALA A 281 -6.92 15.71 22.09
C ALA A 281 -6.88 16.57 23.36
N SER A 282 -6.48 17.84 23.22
CA SER A 282 -6.76 18.80 24.27
C SER A 282 -8.28 18.99 24.43
N GLU A 283 -8.75 19.41 25.60
CA GLU A 283 -10.19 19.67 25.83
C GLU A 283 -10.78 20.67 24.84
N ALA A 284 -9.98 21.68 24.45
CA ALA A 284 -10.39 22.71 23.50
C ALA A 284 -10.56 22.18 22.07
N GLU A 285 -9.78 21.17 21.69
CA GLU A 285 -9.78 20.60 20.33
C GLU A 285 -10.66 19.36 20.19
N PHE A 286 -10.97 18.68 21.30
CA PHE A 286 -11.67 17.40 21.25
C PHE A 286 -13.09 17.55 20.71
N ARG A 287 -13.42 16.71 19.72
CA ARG A 287 -14.77 16.61 19.12
C ARG A 287 -15.24 15.16 19.12
N GLY A 288 -16.48 14.94 19.56
CA GLY A 288 -17.05 13.58 19.66
C GLY A 288 -17.38 12.91 18.32
N ASP A 289 -17.26 13.65 17.22
CA ASP A 289 -17.39 13.20 15.83
C ASP A 289 -16.04 12.80 15.19
N TYR A 290 -14.94 12.88 15.97
CA TYR A 290 -13.58 12.56 15.54
C TYR A 290 -13.01 13.48 14.45
N SER A 291 -13.70 14.56 14.07
CA SER A 291 -13.27 15.47 12.97
C SER A 291 -12.05 16.33 13.31
N HIS A 292 -11.64 16.38 14.58
CA HIS A 292 -10.36 16.98 15.01
C HIS A 292 -9.15 16.07 14.72
N TYR A 293 -9.41 14.81 14.38
CA TYR A 293 -8.42 13.76 14.19
C TYR A 293 -8.48 13.16 12.78
N LEU A 294 -9.68 12.90 12.29
CA LEU A 294 -9.95 12.33 10.97
C LEU A 294 -10.13 13.44 9.92
N LYS A 295 -9.64 13.17 8.71
CA LYS A 295 -9.93 13.95 7.50
C LYS A 295 -10.61 13.05 6.46
N VAL A 296 -11.15 13.65 5.40
CA VAL A 296 -11.59 12.88 4.23
C VAL A 296 -10.41 12.06 3.70
N PHE A 297 -10.65 10.79 3.32
CA PHE A 297 -9.61 9.94 2.76
C PHE A 297 -8.99 10.58 1.52
N GLN A 298 -7.69 10.78 1.56
CA GLN A 298 -6.90 11.34 0.46
C GLN A 298 -5.79 10.35 0.12
N PRO A 299 -5.80 9.74 -1.07
CA PRO A 299 -4.73 8.84 -1.49
C PRO A 299 -3.36 9.50 -1.30
N PRO A 300 -2.41 8.83 -0.61
CA PRO A 300 -1.18 9.48 -0.24
C PRO A 300 -0.34 9.80 -1.48
N ARG A 301 0.28 10.98 -1.49
CA ARG A 301 1.09 11.44 -2.62
C ARG A 301 2.47 10.79 -2.59
N ILE A 302 2.76 9.94 -3.56
CA ILE A 302 4.09 9.33 -3.75
C ILE A 302 4.87 10.18 -4.77
N ILE A 303 5.72 11.09 -4.28
CA ILE A 303 6.43 12.08 -5.11
C ILE A 303 7.32 11.42 -6.17
N ASP A 304 7.99 10.34 -5.78
CA ASP A 304 8.96 9.59 -6.58
C ASP A 304 8.34 8.34 -7.24
N LYS A 305 7.01 8.33 -7.43
CA LYS A 305 6.28 7.14 -7.93
C LYS A 305 6.87 6.57 -9.22
N TYR A 306 7.26 7.42 -10.16
CA TYR A 306 7.81 6.95 -11.44
C TYR A 306 9.20 6.34 -11.28
N ILE A 307 10.07 6.92 -10.44
CA ILE A 307 11.40 6.37 -10.17
C ILE A 307 11.28 5.03 -9.44
N LEU A 308 10.35 4.92 -8.49
CA LEU A 308 10.01 3.67 -7.82
C LEU A 308 9.57 2.58 -8.81
N ARG A 309 8.81 2.90 -9.85
CA ARG A 309 8.39 1.95 -10.90
C ARG A 309 9.56 1.49 -11.78
N VAL A 310 10.40 2.43 -12.22
CA VAL A 310 11.41 2.16 -13.26
C VAL A 310 12.77 1.72 -12.73
N SER A 311 13.16 2.09 -11.50
CA SER A 311 14.52 1.83 -11.01
C SER A 311 14.59 0.89 -9.80
N VAL A 312 15.15 -0.31 -10.01
CA VAL A 312 15.37 -1.31 -8.97
C VAL A 312 16.45 -0.88 -7.95
N PRO A 313 17.62 -0.34 -8.34
CA PRO A 313 18.61 0.18 -7.39
C PRO A 313 18.05 1.30 -6.53
N TYR A 314 17.35 2.28 -7.12
CA TYR A 314 16.72 3.35 -6.35
C TYR A 314 15.69 2.80 -5.37
N ARG A 315 14.83 1.89 -5.82
CA ARG A 315 13.83 1.22 -4.97
C ARG A 315 14.51 0.50 -3.81
N ALA A 316 15.54 -0.30 -4.08
CA ALA A 316 16.28 -1.00 -3.04
C ALA A 316 16.88 -0.04 -2.00
N LEU A 317 17.53 1.04 -2.45
CA LEU A 317 18.12 2.05 -1.58
C LEU A 317 17.07 2.79 -0.75
N LYS A 318 16.00 3.27 -1.39
CA LYS A 318 14.93 4.02 -0.70
C LYS A 318 14.36 3.23 0.47
N PHE A 319 14.06 1.96 0.26
CA PHE A 319 13.49 1.12 1.31
C PHE A 319 14.52 0.46 2.24
N TYR A 320 15.81 0.54 1.91
CA TYR A 320 16.85 0.28 2.89
C TYR A 320 16.94 1.44 3.89
N LEU A 321 16.88 2.68 3.41
CA LEU A 321 16.93 3.90 4.23
C LEU A 321 15.62 4.15 5.00
N ASN A 322 14.47 3.87 4.37
CA ASN A 322 13.16 4.00 4.97
C ASN A 322 12.31 2.77 4.63
N PRO A 323 12.36 1.69 5.44
CA PRO A 323 11.62 0.46 5.19
C PRO A 323 10.10 0.65 5.15
N ASN A 324 9.59 1.66 5.86
CA ASN A 324 8.19 1.89 6.15
C ASN A 324 7.84 3.37 5.93
N PRO A 325 7.84 3.86 4.67
CA PRO A 325 7.49 5.24 4.39
C PRO A 325 6.01 5.51 4.71
N GLU A 326 5.72 6.71 5.24
CA GLU A 326 4.38 7.11 5.73
C GLU A 326 3.25 6.84 4.72
N TRP A 327 3.48 7.03 3.43
CA TRP A 327 2.47 6.82 2.37
C TRP A 327 2.05 5.35 2.18
N MET A 328 2.71 4.37 2.81
CA MET A 328 2.24 2.98 2.83
C MET A 328 1.15 2.72 3.87
N PHE A 329 0.96 3.66 4.80
CA PHE A 329 0.04 3.53 5.91
C PHE A 329 -1.27 4.25 5.59
N VAL A 330 -2.40 3.65 5.96
CA VAL A 330 -3.73 4.22 5.70
C VAL A 330 -3.95 5.49 6.51
N GLU A 331 -3.30 5.55 7.67
CA GLU A 331 -3.16 6.67 8.59
C GLU A 331 -2.78 7.97 7.87
N ALA A 332 -1.77 7.91 6.99
CA ALA A 332 -1.34 9.09 6.23
C ALA A 332 -2.46 9.63 5.31
N ALA A 333 -3.33 8.74 4.83
CA ALA A 333 -4.45 9.06 3.96
C ALA A 333 -5.69 9.54 4.74
N SER A 334 -5.86 9.13 6.00
CA SER A 334 -7.07 9.31 6.80
C SER A 334 -6.95 10.30 7.96
N GLN A 335 -5.73 10.59 8.45
CA GLN A 335 -5.52 11.44 9.62
C GLN A 335 -5.11 12.87 9.29
N ILE A 336 -5.51 13.78 10.18
CA ILE A 336 -4.90 15.08 10.35
C ILE A 336 -3.60 14.89 11.13
N ARG A 337 -2.47 15.29 10.55
CA ARG A 337 -1.16 15.19 11.20
C ARG A 337 -1.12 16.14 12.40
N ARG A 338 -0.90 15.58 13.59
CA ARG A 338 -0.79 16.34 14.85
C ARG A 338 0.01 15.56 15.87
N LYS A 339 0.41 16.23 16.95
CA LYS A 339 1.01 15.57 18.11
C LYS A 339 -0.10 15.09 19.05
N GLU A 340 -0.12 13.80 19.34
CA GLU A 340 -1.05 13.24 20.32
C GLU A 340 -0.62 13.60 21.76
N PRO A 341 -1.57 13.91 22.65
CA PRO A 341 -1.27 14.06 24.08
C PRO A 341 -0.74 12.76 24.68
N GLU A 342 0.46 12.81 25.27
CA GLU A 342 1.08 11.70 26.01
C GLU A 342 0.49 11.58 27.43
N ARG A 343 -0.81 11.27 27.51
CA ARG A 343 -1.55 11.04 28.76
C ARG A 343 -2.56 9.90 28.63
N ALA A 344 -3.04 9.43 29.77
CA ALA A 344 -4.20 8.54 29.84
C ALA A 344 -5.45 9.21 29.24
N LEU A 345 -6.39 8.39 28.76
CA LEU A 345 -7.66 8.86 28.23
C LEU A 345 -8.49 9.52 29.33
N ASN A 346 -9.10 10.65 29.02
CA ASN A 346 -9.98 11.36 29.93
C ASN A 346 -11.44 10.88 29.79
N ALA A 347 -12.31 11.35 30.70
CA ALA A 347 -13.71 10.92 30.74
C ALA A 347 -14.49 11.24 29.46
N ARG A 348 -14.15 12.35 28.78
CA ARG A 348 -14.83 12.78 27.54
C ARG A 348 -14.43 11.90 26.36
N GLU A 349 -13.15 11.55 26.25
CA GLU A 349 -12.61 10.63 25.25
C GLU A 349 -13.21 9.22 25.42
N LEU A 350 -13.20 8.69 26.65
CA LEU A 350 -13.83 7.42 26.98
C LEU A 350 -15.34 7.45 26.77
N GLY A 351 -15.99 8.56 27.12
CA GLY A 351 -17.43 8.75 26.95
C GLY A 351 -17.88 8.68 25.50
N VAL A 352 -17.06 9.14 24.56
CA VAL A 352 -17.37 9.05 23.12
C VAL A 352 -17.26 7.61 22.61
N PHE A 353 -16.24 6.87 23.03
CA PHE A 353 -16.15 5.44 22.76
C PHE A 353 -17.36 4.70 23.33
N ARG A 354 -17.69 4.93 24.61
CA ARG A 354 -18.88 4.37 25.27
C ARG A 354 -20.13 4.62 24.44
N ARG A 355 -20.39 5.89 24.09
CA ARG A 355 -21.53 6.31 23.28
C ARG A 355 -21.61 5.50 21.99
N ASN A 356 -20.51 5.34 21.26
CA ASN A 356 -20.51 4.61 19.99
C ASN A 356 -20.89 3.14 20.18
N ILE A 357 -20.31 2.47 21.18
CA ILE A 357 -20.61 1.06 21.47
C ILE A 357 -22.06 0.87 21.93
N GLU A 358 -22.53 1.71 22.85
CA GLU A 358 -23.92 1.69 23.34
C GLU A 358 -24.91 1.97 22.20
N THR A 359 -24.61 2.92 21.30
CA THR A 359 -25.45 3.19 20.12
C THR A 359 -25.58 1.95 19.21
N ILE A 360 -24.48 1.23 18.97
CA ILE A 360 -24.52 -0.02 18.17
C ILE A 360 -25.42 -1.04 18.87
N ILE A 361 -25.26 -1.21 20.18
CA ILE A 361 -26.06 -2.14 21.00
C ILE A 361 -27.55 -1.78 20.94
N GLU A 362 -27.90 -0.51 21.09
CA GLU A 362 -29.28 -0.02 21.07
C GLU A 362 -29.94 -0.26 19.71
N VAL A 363 -29.24 0.07 18.62
CA VAL A 363 -29.73 -0.16 17.25
C VAL A 363 -29.88 -1.67 16.97
N ALA A 364 -28.92 -2.49 17.40
CA ALA A 364 -29.01 -3.94 17.28
C ALA A 364 -30.22 -4.49 18.05
N SER A 365 -30.42 -4.05 19.29
CA SER A 365 -31.54 -4.48 20.13
C SER A 365 -32.89 -4.09 19.52
N ALA A 366 -33.03 -2.87 18.98
CA ALA A 366 -34.23 -2.42 18.28
C ALA A 366 -34.56 -3.26 17.03
N ARG A 367 -33.53 -3.85 16.40
CA ARG A 367 -33.64 -4.75 15.25
C ARG A 367 -33.71 -6.23 15.64
N GLN A 368 -33.79 -6.54 16.94
CA GLN A 368 -33.77 -7.91 17.47
C GLN A 368 -32.50 -8.71 17.09
N ILE A 369 -31.39 -8.02 16.90
CA ILE A 369 -30.08 -8.63 16.64
C ILE A 369 -29.39 -8.85 17.98
N LYS A 370 -28.95 -10.09 18.25
CA LYS A 370 -28.21 -10.43 19.47
C LYS A 370 -26.79 -9.85 19.39
N VAL A 371 -26.26 -9.39 20.53
CA VAL A 371 -24.93 -8.75 20.57
C VAL A 371 -23.97 -9.59 21.40
N VAL A 372 -22.82 -9.91 20.82
CA VAL A 372 -21.65 -10.46 21.49
C VAL A 372 -20.64 -9.35 21.68
N LEU A 373 -20.52 -8.84 22.90
CA LEU A 373 -19.54 -7.84 23.29
C LEU A 373 -18.26 -8.53 23.79
N THR A 374 -17.10 -8.06 23.35
CA THR A 374 -15.82 -8.64 23.77
C THR A 374 -14.76 -7.60 24.06
N THR A 375 -13.92 -7.86 25.07
CA THR A 375 -12.72 -7.08 25.38
C THR A 375 -11.61 -7.34 24.36
N MET A 376 -10.65 -6.42 24.27
CA MET A 376 -9.49 -6.54 23.39
C MET A 376 -8.31 -7.12 24.18
N PRO A 377 -7.83 -8.32 23.84
CA PRO A 377 -6.62 -8.84 24.45
C PRO A 377 -5.39 -8.16 23.85
N HIS A 378 -4.33 -8.05 24.64
CA HIS A 378 -3.09 -7.42 24.20
C HIS A 378 -1.85 -8.11 24.77
N SER A 379 -0.70 -7.88 24.14
CA SER A 379 0.57 -8.44 24.61
C SER A 379 1.04 -7.70 25.86
N THR A 380 1.65 -8.42 26.80
CA THR A 380 2.41 -7.85 27.93
C THR A 380 3.91 -8.03 27.77
N ASP A 381 4.37 -8.40 26.57
CA ASP A 381 5.77 -8.63 26.28
C ASP A 381 6.55 -7.31 26.16
N GLU A 382 7.60 -7.18 26.97
CA GLU A 382 8.47 -6.00 27.00
C GLU A 382 9.17 -5.70 25.67
N ARG A 383 9.20 -6.66 24.72
CA ARG A 383 9.72 -6.48 23.36
C ARG A 383 8.85 -5.56 22.49
N TYR A 384 7.65 -5.22 22.93
CA TYR A 384 6.78 -4.24 22.28
C TYR A 384 6.66 -2.93 23.11
N PRO A 385 7.78 -2.32 23.57
CA PRO A 385 7.74 -1.24 24.58
C PRO A 385 7.21 0.10 24.03
N GLY A 386 6.75 0.15 22.78
CA GLY A 386 6.23 1.34 22.11
C GLY A 386 4.71 1.47 22.10
N LEU A 387 3.96 0.44 22.49
CA LEU A 387 2.52 0.57 22.68
C LEU A 387 2.25 0.77 24.17
N TYR A 388 2.00 2.02 24.58
CA TYR A 388 1.37 2.30 25.87
C TYR A 388 -0.08 1.80 25.84
N LEU A 389 -0.26 0.49 25.96
CA LEU A 389 -1.54 -0.23 25.85
C LEU A 389 -2.48 0.00 27.03
N HIS A 390 -2.09 0.85 28.00
CA HIS A 390 -2.97 1.28 29.09
C HIS A 390 -4.31 1.85 28.59
N HIS A 391 -4.37 2.40 27.38
CA HIS A 391 -5.63 2.81 26.78
C HIS A 391 -6.57 1.62 26.50
N ILE A 392 -6.04 0.46 26.10
CA ILE A 392 -6.83 -0.77 25.92
C ILE A 392 -7.41 -1.21 27.26
N ASP A 393 -6.64 -1.15 28.35
CA ASP A 393 -7.16 -1.44 29.69
C ASP A 393 -8.34 -0.51 30.04
N GLN A 394 -8.21 0.80 29.79
CA GLN A 394 -9.28 1.76 30.04
C GLN A 394 -10.54 1.46 29.21
N PHE A 395 -10.39 1.08 27.94
CA PHE A 395 -11.51 0.66 27.10
C PHE A 395 -12.09 -0.70 27.50
N ASN A 396 -11.27 -1.66 27.95
CA ASN A 396 -11.73 -2.97 28.41
C ASN A 396 -12.57 -2.86 29.68
N GLU A 397 -12.15 -2.04 30.64
CA GLU A 397 -12.96 -1.74 31.83
C GLU A 397 -14.30 -1.10 31.47
N LEU A 398 -14.30 -0.23 30.46
CA LEU A 398 -15.51 0.37 29.93
C LEU A 398 -16.46 -0.66 29.32
N LEU A 399 -15.92 -1.60 28.51
CA LEU A 399 -16.69 -2.69 27.91
C LEU A 399 -17.25 -3.65 28.97
N ARG A 400 -16.46 -3.98 30.01
CA ARG A 400 -16.92 -4.76 31.18
C ARG A 400 -18.07 -4.05 31.89
N SER A 401 -17.98 -2.74 32.09
CA SER A 401 -19.04 -1.93 32.68
C SER A 401 -20.32 -1.92 31.84
N ILE A 402 -20.22 -1.82 30.51
CA ILE A 402 -21.37 -1.92 29.60
C ILE A 402 -22.03 -3.30 29.73
N ALA A 403 -21.23 -4.36 29.70
CA ALA A 403 -21.72 -5.74 29.83
C ALA A 403 -22.43 -6.00 31.18
N ALA A 404 -21.83 -5.53 32.28
CA ALA A 404 -22.39 -5.72 33.62
C ALA A 404 -23.75 -5.02 33.82
N ASN A 405 -24.02 -3.97 33.05
CA ASN A 405 -25.26 -3.19 33.13
C ASN A 405 -26.30 -3.61 32.06
N ASN A 406 -26.05 -4.70 31.31
CA ASN A 406 -26.94 -5.12 30.23
C ASN A 406 -27.04 -6.64 30.12
N ASP A 407 -28.09 -7.19 30.74
CA ASP A 407 -28.35 -8.64 30.83
C ASP A 407 -28.63 -9.31 29.48
N ARG A 408 -28.92 -8.52 28.42
CA ARG A 408 -29.22 -9.05 27.08
C ARG A 408 -27.96 -9.29 26.25
N LEU A 409 -26.79 -8.87 26.72
CA LEU A 409 -25.53 -9.04 25.99
C LEU A 409 -24.92 -10.41 26.27
N LEU A 410 -24.41 -11.03 25.22
CA LEU A 410 -23.42 -12.09 25.35
C LEU A 410 -22.06 -11.42 25.56
N PHE A 411 -21.37 -11.73 26.66
CA PHE A 411 -20.07 -11.13 26.95
C PHE A 411 -18.95 -12.18 26.96
N VAL A 412 -17.84 -11.88 26.30
CA VAL A 412 -16.62 -12.70 26.28
C VAL A 412 -15.41 -11.84 26.59
N ASP A 413 -14.84 -12.02 27.79
CA ASP A 413 -13.68 -11.27 28.27
C ASP A 413 -12.37 -11.86 27.73
N LEU A 414 -12.08 -11.63 26.45
CA LEU A 414 -10.87 -12.12 25.78
C LEU A 414 -9.59 -11.59 26.43
N ASP A 415 -9.60 -10.35 26.92
CA ASP A 415 -8.50 -9.78 27.68
C ASP A 415 -8.14 -10.65 28.89
N LYS A 416 -9.11 -10.97 29.74
CA LYS A 416 -8.91 -11.88 30.87
C LYS A 416 -8.45 -13.28 30.43
N LEU A 417 -8.88 -13.75 29.26
CA LEU A 417 -8.56 -15.10 28.76
C LEU A 417 -7.17 -15.18 28.12
N MET A 418 -6.67 -14.09 27.52
CA MET A 418 -5.49 -14.14 26.64
C MET A 418 -4.32 -13.24 27.10
N THR A 419 -4.59 -12.04 27.60
CA THR A 419 -3.56 -11.06 27.98
C THR A 419 -2.63 -11.62 29.04
N GLY A 420 -1.32 -11.53 28.80
CA GLY A 420 -0.26 -12.08 29.67
C GLY A 420 -0.19 -13.61 29.76
N LYS A 421 -1.19 -14.34 29.23
CA LYS A 421 -1.27 -15.82 29.27
C LYS A 421 -0.74 -16.46 28.00
N VAL A 422 -0.92 -15.79 26.86
CA VAL A 422 -0.56 -16.31 25.53
C VAL A 422 0.30 -15.34 24.73
N ASN A 423 1.21 -14.61 25.38
CA ASN A 423 2.09 -13.63 24.73
C ASN A 423 2.85 -14.16 23.51
N HIS A 424 3.22 -15.45 23.51
CA HIS A 424 3.90 -16.10 22.39
C HIS A 424 3.03 -16.20 21.10
N LEU A 425 1.72 -15.98 21.20
CA LEU A 425 0.81 -15.93 20.06
C LEU A 425 0.66 -14.53 19.48
N PHE A 426 1.15 -13.49 20.15
CA PHE A 426 1.09 -12.12 19.67
C PHE A 426 2.23 -11.81 18.70
N ARG A 427 1.87 -11.28 17.52
CA ARG A 427 2.80 -10.81 16.47
C ARG A 427 3.26 -9.37 16.72
N ASP A 428 2.43 -8.60 17.39
CA ASP A 428 2.71 -7.25 17.89
C ASP A 428 1.87 -6.99 19.16
N GLY A 429 1.67 -5.73 19.55
CA GLY A 429 0.91 -5.40 20.77
C GLY A 429 -0.53 -5.92 20.82
N VAL A 430 -1.19 -6.17 19.67
CA VAL A 430 -2.63 -6.52 19.62
C VAL A 430 -2.98 -7.62 18.62
N HIS A 431 -2.20 -7.79 17.55
CA HIS A 431 -2.45 -8.83 16.55
C HIS A 431 -1.87 -10.16 17.00
N VAL A 432 -2.67 -11.21 16.87
CA VAL A 432 -2.28 -12.58 17.20
C VAL A 432 -2.04 -13.39 15.91
N ASN A 433 -1.31 -14.49 16.01
CA ASN A 433 -1.16 -15.45 14.92
C ASN A 433 -2.43 -16.31 14.75
N ASP A 434 -2.41 -17.23 13.77
CA ASP A 434 -3.55 -18.10 13.46
C ASP A 434 -4.03 -18.93 14.65
N THR A 435 -3.12 -19.41 15.49
CA THR A 435 -3.48 -20.13 16.73
C THR A 435 -4.24 -19.21 17.68
N GLY A 436 -3.79 -17.96 17.85
CA GLY A 436 -4.50 -16.99 18.67
C GLY A 436 -5.87 -16.59 18.12
N ASN A 437 -5.98 -16.43 16.79
CA ASN A 437 -7.27 -16.17 16.13
C ASN A 437 -8.24 -17.35 16.29
N ARG A 438 -7.73 -18.59 16.26
CA ARG A 438 -8.52 -19.79 16.54
C ARG A 438 -9.03 -19.82 17.98
N MET A 439 -8.21 -19.44 18.97
CA MET A 439 -8.69 -19.33 20.35
C MET A 439 -9.79 -18.26 20.51
N LYS A 440 -9.66 -17.09 19.85
CA LYS A 440 -10.74 -16.08 19.85
C LYS A 440 -12.04 -16.67 19.29
N ALA A 441 -11.94 -17.36 18.15
CA ALA A 441 -13.07 -18.02 17.49
C ALA A 441 -13.72 -19.08 18.41
N GLU A 442 -12.95 -19.89 19.11
CA GLU A 442 -13.48 -20.89 20.04
C GLU A 442 -14.24 -20.27 21.22
N TYR A 443 -13.66 -19.26 21.89
CA TYR A 443 -14.31 -18.60 23.02
C TYR A 443 -15.61 -17.88 22.62
N LEU A 444 -15.59 -17.19 21.48
CA LEU A 444 -16.77 -16.52 20.93
C LEU A 444 -17.82 -17.53 20.48
N GLY A 445 -17.40 -18.57 19.76
CA GLY A 445 -18.28 -19.60 19.21
C GLY A 445 -18.98 -20.38 20.31
N LYS A 446 -18.26 -20.80 21.36
CA LYS A 446 -18.86 -21.47 22.52
C LYS A 446 -19.97 -20.62 23.13
N ARG A 447 -19.74 -19.31 23.30
CA ARG A 447 -20.75 -18.43 23.91
C ARG A 447 -22.02 -18.30 23.06
N ILE A 448 -21.88 -18.28 21.73
CA ILE A 448 -22.99 -18.23 20.78
C ILE A 448 -23.77 -19.55 20.79
N ILE A 449 -23.06 -20.69 20.76
CA ILE A 449 -23.66 -22.03 20.82
C ILE A 449 -24.46 -22.20 22.12
N ASP A 450 -23.86 -21.87 23.26
CA ASP A 450 -24.52 -21.95 24.57
C ASP A 450 -25.83 -21.11 24.62
N ASP A 451 -25.91 -20.03 23.86
CA ASP A 451 -27.11 -19.18 23.77
C ASP A 451 -28.19 -19.79 22.87
N GLU A 452 -27.80 -20.29 21.69
CA GLU A 452 -28.72 -20.96 20.77
C GLU A 452 -29.30 -22.26 21.36
N GLU A 453 -28.51 -23.05 22.07
CA GLU A 453 -28.98 -24.26 22.75
C GLU A 453 -29.97 -23.95 23.88
N ARG A 454 -29.80 -22.81 24.59
CA ARG A 454 -30.77 -22.36 25.60
C ARG A 454 -32.09 -21.90 24.99
N ALA A 455 -32.06 -21.41 23.75
CA ALA A 455 -33.25 -20.94 23.05
C ALA A 455 -34.11 -22.08 22.49
N LEU A 456 -33.56 -23.29 22.34
CA LEU A 456 -34.33 -24.47 21.94
C LEU A 456 -35.25 -24.93 23.08
N PRO A 457 -36.52 -25.27 22.80
CA PRO A 457 -37.38 -25.89 23.79
C PRO A 457 -36.73 -27.22 24.22
N LYS A 458 -36.53 -27.41 25.53
CA LYS A 458 -36.09 -28.69 26.06
C LYS A 458 -37.08 -29.75 25.60
N ALA A 459 -36.57 -30.79 24.93
CA ALA A 459 -37.40 -31.95 24.58
C ALA A 459 -38.05 -32.50 25.86
N PRO A 460 -39.34 -32.87 25.80
CA PRO A 460 -40.12 -33.30 26.97
C PRO A 460 -39.54 -34.52 27.68
#